data_AF-A0A3D3GNV3-F1
#
_entry.id   AF-A0A3D3GNV3-F1
#
_cell.length_a   1.000
_cell.length_b   1.000
_cell.length_c   1.000
_cell.angle_alpha   90.00
_cell.angle_beta   90.00
_cell.angle_gamma   90.00
#
_symmetry.space_group_name_H-M   'P 1'
#
loop_
_entity.id
_entity.type
_entity.pdbx_description
1 polymer ?
#
loop_
_entity_poly.entity_id
_entity_poly.type
_entity_poly.pdbx_seq_one_letter_code
_entity_poly.pdbx_strand_id
1 'polypeptide(L)'
;MNYEQESKYLKIALLISALMLCVAVLPQIHYGYYSILKLVVCGAAIYAAVILRGRDDLKNHFIPLAVLALIFNPVAPVFLSREFEIIIEIGTAVYFLTLSKKI
;
A
#
# COMPACT_ATOMS: atom_id res chain seq x y z
N MET A 1 18.86 -14.72 -5.02
CA MET A 1 17.62 -14.09 -5.50
C MET A 1 18.01 -12.72 -6.07
N ASN A 2 17.76 -12.45 -7.34
CA ASN A 2 18.29 -11.26 -8.01
C ASN A 2 17.62 -9.99 -7.46
N TYR A 3 18.39 -9.09 -6.85
CA TYR A 3 17.91 -7.79 -6.33
C TYR A 3 17.16 -6.96 -7.38
N GLU A 4 17.61 -7.04 -8.65
CA GLU A 4 16.94 -6.46 -9.82
C GLU A 4 15.49 -6.94 -9.97
N GLN A 5 15.28 -8.25 -9.79
CA GLN A 5 14.00 -8.91 -9.98
C GLN A 5 13.01 -8.55 -8.85
N GLU A 6 13.47 -8.58 -7.59
CA GLU A 6 12.65 -8.19 -6.43
C GLU A 6 12.22 -6.73 -6.51
N SER A 7 13.12 -5.83 -6.93
CA SER A 7 12.82 -4.42 -7.14
C SER A 7 11.70 -4.23 -8.17
N LYS A 8 11.75 -4.99 -9.28
CA LYS A 8 10.74 -4.92 -10.33
C LYS A 8 9.37 -5.39 -9.83
N TYR A 9 9.29 -6.53 -9.14
CA TYR A 9 8.02 -7.03 -8.60
C TYR A 9 7.46 -6.10 -7.52
N LEU A 10 8.31 -5.53 -6.67
CA LEU A 10 7.91 -4.55 -5.66
C LEU A 10 7.30 -3.30 -6.30
N LYS A 11 7.94 -2.74 -7.34
CA LYS A 11 7.39 -1.60 -8.08
C LYS A 11 6.01 -1.93 -8.65
N ILE A 12 5.87 -3.10 -9.28
CA ILE A 12 4.58 -3.54 -9.85
C ILE A 12 3.52 -3.65 -8.76
N ALA A 13 3.83 -4.26 -7.62
CA ALA A 13 2.90 -4.40 -6.50
C ALA A 13 2.44 -3.03 -5.94
N LEU A 14 3.36 -2.08 -5.78
CA LEU A 14 3.04 -0.71 -5.34
C LEU A 14 2.17 0.04 -6.34
N LEU A 15 2.48 -0.08 -7.64
CA LEU A 15 1.71 0.57 -8.70
C LEU A 15 0.29 0.00 -8.82
N ILE A 16 0.14 -1.33 -8.76
CA ILE A 16 -1.18 -1.97 -8.76
C ILE A 16 -2.00 -1.52 -7.55
N SER A 17 -1.38 -1.52 -6.37
CA SER A 17 -2.02 -1.07 -5.13
C SER A 17 -2.46 0.39 -5.21
N ALA A 18 -1.60 1.27 -5.73
CA ALA A 18 -1.93 2.68 -5.94
C ALA A 18 -3.10 2.87 -6.92
N LEU A 19 -3.13 2.11 -8.01
CA LEU A 19 -4.24 2.16 -8.97
C LEU A 19 -5.56 1.70 -8.32
N MET A 20 -5.53 0.62 -7.55
CA MET A 20 -6.71 0.12 -6.84
C MET A 20 -7.21 1.12 -5.79
N LEU A 21 -6.29 1.78 -5.07
CA LEU A 21 -6.64 2.85 -4.13
C LEU A 21 -7.33 4.04 -4.84
N CYS A 22 -6.89 4.42 -6.04
CA CYS A 22 -7.57 5.46 -6.82
C CYS A 22 -9.00 5.06 -7.22
N VAL A 23 -9.22 3.78 -7.53
CA VAL A 23 -10.55 3.25 -7.87
C VAL A 23 -11.46 3.21 -6.64
N ALA A 24 -10.92 2.97 -5.44
CA ALA A 24 -11.65 2.93 -4.18
C ALA A 24 -12.32 4.28 -3.80
N VAL A 25 -11.77 5.39 -4.29
CA VAL A 25 -12.33 6.74 -4.07
C VAL A 25 -13.70 6.91 -4.76
N LEU A 26 -14.00 6.11 -5.78
CA LEU A 26 -15.24 6.24 -6.54
C LEU A 26 -16.48 5.88 -5.67
N PRO A 27 -17.58 6.65 -5.76
CA PRO A 27 -18.73 6.51 -4.86
C PRO A 27 -19.55 5.22 -5.04
N GLN A 28 -19.32 4.43 -6.10
CA GLN A 28 -20.15 3.28 -6.50
C GLN A 28 -19.49 1.90 -6.29
N ILE A 29 -18.44 1.84 -5.48
CA ILE A 29 -17.68 0.60 -5.27
C ILE A 29 -18.44 -0.37 -4.34
N HIS A 30 -18.61 -1.62 -4.80
CA HIS A 30 -19.22 -2.69 -4.01
C HIS A 30 -18.36 -3.08 -2.79
N TYR A 31 -19.01 -3.48 -1.69
CA TYR A 31 -18.34 -3.88 -0.43
C TYR A 31 -17.21 -4.92 -0.62
N GLY A 32 -17.38 -5.89 -1.52
CA GLY A 32 -16.36 -6.92 -1.77
C GLY A 32 -15.03 -6.36 -2.29
N TYR A 33 -15.06 -5.21 -2.98
CA TYR A 33 -13.85 -4.55 -3.47
C TYR A 33 -12.96 -4.05 -2.32
N TYR A 34 -13.55 -3.46 -1.27
CA TYR A 34 -12.80 -2.92 -0.14
C TYR A 34 -12.05 -4.02 0.63
N SER A 35 -12.63 -5.21 0.75
CA SER A 35 -11.96 -6.36 1.39
C SER A 35 -10.73 -6.80 0.58
N ILE A 36 -10.85 -6.87 -0.74
CA ILE A 36 -9.72 -7.23 -1.63
C ILE A 36 -8.67 -6.12 -1.64
N LEU A 37 -9.10 -4.86 -1.70
CA LEU A 37 -8.23 -3.69 -1.66
C LEU A 37 -7.36 -3.69 -0.40
N LYS A 38 -7.98 -3.85 0.78
CA LYS A 38 -7.28 -3.92 2.06
C LYS A 38 -6.24 -5.05 2.04
N LEU A 39 -6.58 -6.23 1.55
CA LEU A 39 -5.63 -7.35 1.43
C LEU A 39 -4.45 -7.02 0.51
N VAL A 40 -4.70 -6.46 -0.68
CA VAL A 40 -3.65 -6.13 -1.65
C VAL A 40 -2.73 -5.05 -1.11
N VAL A 41 -3.29 -3.96 -0.57
CA VAL A 41 -2.53 -2.82 -0.03
C VAL A 41 -1.74 -3.24 1.21
N CYS A 42 -2.33 -4.03 2.10
CA CYS A 42 -1.64 -4.59 3.27
C CYS A 42 -0.49 -5.51 2.85
N GLY A 43 -0.73 -6.44 1.91
CA GLY A 43 0.30 -7.33 1.38
C GLY A 43 1.45 -6.55 0.72
N ALA A 44 1.14 -5.54 -0.09
CA ALA A 44 2.14 -4.68 -0.72
C ALA A 44 2.94 -3.87 0.31
N ALA A 45 2.28 -3.34 1.35
CA ALA A 45 2.95 -2.62 2.42
C ALA A 45 3.93 -3.51 3.21
N ILE A 46 3.52 -4.73 3.55
CA ILE A 46 4.37 -5.72 4.24
C ILE A 46 5.54 -6.11 3.34
N TYR A 47 5.28 -6.43 2.07
CA TYR A 47 6.32 -6.81 1.11
C TYR A 47 7.36 -5.69 0.94
N ALA A 48 6.89 -4.45 0.78
CA ALA A 48 7.75 -3.27 0.73
C ALA A 48 8.57 -3.10 2.01
N ALA A 49 7.97 -3.25 3.19
CA ALA A 49 8.66 -3.08 4.46
C ALA A 49 9.79 -4.11 4.64
N VAL A 50 9.55 -5.37 4.26
CA VAL A 50 10.56 -6.44 4.35
C VAL A 50 11.73 -6.20 3.40
N ILE A 51 11.46 -5.87 2.13
CA ILE A 51 12.50 -5.65 1.12
C ILE A 51 13.32 -4.39 1.41
N LEU A 52 12.66 -3.30 1.82
CA LEU A 52 13.31 -2.00 2.04
C LEU A 52 14.08 -1.91 3.35
N ARG A 53 13.80 -2.78 4.33
CA ARG A 53 14.54 -2.82 5.59
C ARG A 53 16.04 -3.10 5.40
N GLY A 54 16.40 -3.81 4.33
CA GLY A 54 17.79 -4.10 3.97
C GLY A 54 18.48 -2.99 3.17
N ARG A 55 17.78 -1.89 2.82
CA ARG A 55 18.32 -0.77 2.03
C ARG A 55 18.51 0.47 2.88
N ASP A 56 19.76 0.89 3.08
CA ASP A 56 20.09 2.00 3.98
C ASP A 56 19.47 3.35 3.58
N ASP A 57 19.28 3.57 2.28
CA ASP A 57 18.65 4.77 1.70
C ASP A 57 17.12 4.79 1.88
N LEU A 58 16.49 3.64 2.07
CA LEU A 58 15.03 3.49 2.15
C LEU A 58 14.52 2.89 3.46
N LYS A 59 15.39 2.55 4.41
CA LYS A 59 15.01 1.99 5.72
C LYS A 59 14.03 2.85 6.51
N ASN A 60 14.07 4.17 6.31
CA ASN A 60 13.16 5.13 6.96
C ASN A 60 11.70 4.91 6.54
N HIS A 61 11.44 4.21 5.43
CA HIS A 61 10.10 3.86 4.97
C HIS A 61 9.49 2.67 5.73
N PHE A 62 10.27 1.96 6.58
CA PHE A 62 9.77 0.81 7.33
C PHE A 62 8.59 1.16 8.26
N ILE A 63 8.73 2.21 9.07
CA ILE A 63 7.69 2.65 10.01
C ILE A 63 6.39 3.04 9.29
N PRO A 64 6.38 3.95 8.30
CA PRO A 64 5.15 4.31 7.60
C PRO A 64 4.53 3.11 6.87
N LEU A 65 5.32 2.20 6.30
CA LEU A 65 4.79 0.99 5.68
C LEU A 65 4.14 0.04 6.69
N ALA A 66 4.73 -0.12 7.89
CA ALA A 66 4.14 -0.92 8.95
C ALA A 66 2.81 -0.32 9.45
N VAL A 67 2.73 1.01 9.59
CA VAL A 67 1.49 1.71 9.94
C VAL A 67 0.42 1.50 8.87
N LEU A 68 0.76 1.62 7.59
CA LEU A 68 -0.17 1.38 6.50
C LEU A 68 -0.65 -0.08 6.47
N ALA A 69 0.24 -1.05 6.70
CA ALA A 69 -0.15 -2.45 6.80
C ALA A 69 -1.17 -2.71 7.93
N LEU A 70 -1.05 -1.99 9.06
CA LEU A 70 -2.02 -2.06 10.15
C LEU A 70 -3.36 -1.42 9.78
N ILE A 71 -3.33 -0.23 9.16
CA ILE A 71 -4.55 0.49 8.75
C ILE A 71 -5.36 -0.31 7.72
N PHE A 72 -4.67 -0.89 6.73
CA PHE A 72 -5.29 -1.69 5.68
C PHE A 72 -5.41 -3.18 6.04
N ASN A 73 -5.21 -3.57 7.30
CA ASN A 73 -5.30 -4.98 7.71
C ASN A 73 -6.74 -5.50 7.58
N PRO A 74 -7.02 -6.52 6.74
CA PRO A 74 -8.37 -7.07 6.60
C PRO A 74 -8.86 -7.81 7.85
N VAL A 75 -7.96 -8.28 8.73
CA VAL A 75 -8.30 -9.03 9.95
C VAL A 75 -8.84 -8.11 11.05
N ALA A 76 -8.31 -6.90 11.13
CA ALA A 76 -8.69 -5.89 12.12
C ALA A 76 -9.14 -4.62 11.38
N PRO A 77 -10.37 -4.60 10.82
CA PRO A 77 -10.85 -3.47 10.06
C PRO A 77 -10.99 -2.25 10.96
N VAL A 78 -10.23 -1.21 10.64
CA VAL A 78 -10.41 0.12 11.24
C VAL A 78 -11.64 0.75 10.58
N PHE A 79 -12.67 0.99 11.38
CA PHE A 79 -13.88 1.70 10.94
C PHE A 79 -13.64 3.20 11.10
N LEU A 80 -13.42 3.88 9.98
CA LEU A 80 -13.33 5.33 9.92
C LEU A 80 -14.54 5.87 9.15
N SER A 81 -14.85 7.15 9.30
CA SER A 81 -15.83 7.77 8.40
C SER A 81 -15.32 7.72 6.96
N ARG A 82 -16.22 7.60 5.99
CA ARG A 82 -15.87 7.53 4.56
C ARG A 82 -14.93 8.65 4.10
N GLU A 83 -15.05 9.86 4.66
CA GLU A 83 -14.18 10.99 4.35
C GLU A 83 -12.72 10.71 4.75
N PHE A 84 -12.49 10.24 5.98
CA PHE A 84 -11.16 9.83 6.45
C PHE A 84 -10.60 8.63 5.68
N GLU A 85 -11.43 7.65 5.32
CA GLU A 85 -10.98 6.52 4.49
C GLU A 85 -10.48 6.99 3.13
N ILE A 86 -11.21 7.89 2.46
CA ILE A 86 -10.80 8.47 1.17
C ILE A 86 -9.47 9.25 1.31
N ILE A 87 -9.31 10.04 2.37
CA ILE A 87 -8.07 10.80 2.63
C ILE A 87 -6.89 9.83 2.78
N ILE A 88 -7.06 8.76 3.56
CA ILE A 88 -6.03 7.73 3.77
C ILE A 88 -5.73 6.99 2.46
N GLU A 89 -6.75 6.63 1.68
CA GLU A 89 -6.59 5.93 0.40
C GLU A 89 -5.79 6.76 -0.60
N ILE A 90 -6.15 8.04 -0.78
CA ILE A 90 -5.43 8.98 -1.65
C ILE A 90 -3.99 9.18 -1.15
N GLY A 91 -3.81 9.42 0.15
CA GLY A 91 -2.49 9.60 0.75
C GLY A 91 -1.59 8.38 0.54
N THR A 92 -2.16 7.18 0.68
CA THR A 92 -1.46 5.91 0.48
C THR A 92 -1.12 5.68 -0.99
N ALA A 93 -2.03 5.99 -1.91
CA ALA A 93 -1.77 5.92 -3.35
C ALA A 93 -0.60 6.82 -3.74
N VAL A 94 -0.61 8.09 -3.32
CA VAL A 94 0.49 9.04 -3.58
C VAL A 94 1.79 8.52 -2.98
N TYR A 95 1.76 8.05 -1.73
CA TYR A 95 2.94 7.51 -1.06
C TYR A 95 3.54 6.32 -1.83
N PHE A 96 2.73 5.35 -2.23
CA PHE A 96 3.18 4.20 -3.02
C PHE A 96 3.75 4.59 -4.38
N LEU A 97 3.16 5.57 -5.06
CA LEU A 97 3.69 6.13 -6.32
C LEU A 97 5.04 6.82 -6.12
N THR A 98 5.23 7.55 -5.02
CA THR A 98 6.53 8.17 -4.72
C THR A 98 7.59 7.13 -4.36
N LEU A 99 7.19 6.09 -3.62
CA LEU A 99 8.09 5.03 -3.21
C LEU A 99 8.53 4.17 -4.41
N SER A 100 7.61 3.86 -5.33
CA SER A 100 7.93 3.09 -6.55
C SER A 100 8.93 3.80 -7.47
N LYS A 101 9.01 5.14 -7.41
CA LYS A 101 10.00 5.94 -8.15
C LYS A 101 11.39 5.96 -7.50
N LYS A 102 11.48 5.69 -6.19
CA LYS A 102 12.74 5.69 -5.43
C LYS A 102 13.43 4.33 -5.42
N ILE A 103 12.65 3.25 -5.50
CA ILE A 103 13.14 1.89 -5.77
C ILE A 103 13.68 1.85 -7.19
#